data_AF-A0A661FMY3-F1
#
_entry.id   AF-A0A661FMY3-F1
#
_cell.length_a   1.000
_cell.length_b   1.000
_cell.length_c   1.000
_cell.angle_alpha   90.00
_cell.angle_beta   90.00
_cell.angle_gamma   90.00
#
_symmetry.space_group_name_H-M   'P 1'
#
loop_
_entity.id
_entity.type
_entity.pdbx_description
1 polymer ?
#
loop_
_entity_poly.entity_id
_entity_poly.type
_entity_poly.pdbx_seq_one_letter_code
_entity_poly.pdbx_strand_id
1 'polypeptide(L)'
;MALHWYVRAVLYTTMKQIDTKLKEILADPKKRRSWVMYQLHMQGKSLAQVGKDNGVNTRQSLYETFRKPYPRVEKVIADAVDLTPQQLFPERYDADGLPNRPMGRRKKSIPKRIKKSKNNCNVKKAEAA
;
A
#
# COMPACT_ATOMS: atom_id res chain seq x y z
N MET A 1 -8.53 -40.94 5.62
CA MET A 1 -7.39 -40.00 5.72
C MET A 1 -7.66 -38.70 4.95
N ALA A 2 -8.75 -38.00 5.27
CA ALA A 2 -9.06 -36.67 4.70
C ALA A 2 -9.62 -35.68 5.74
N LEU A 3 -9.65 -36.10 7.02
CA LEU A 3 -10.25 -35.33 8.11
C LEU A 3 -9.25 -34.43 8.85
N HIS A 4 -7.94 -34.71 8.75
CA HIS A 4 -6.92 -33.93 9.47
C HIS A 4 -6.59 -32.60 8.76
N TRP A 5 -6.69 -32.54 7.43
CA TRP A 5 -6.48 -31.31 6.66
C TRP A 5 -7.65 -30.33 6.77
N TYR A 6 -8.88 -30.85 6.90
CA TYR A 6 -10.08 -30.03 6.89
C TYR A 6 -10.33 -29.33 8.24
N VAL A 7 -10.15 -30.02 9.37
CA VAL A 7 -10.33 -29.42 10.71
C VAL A 7 -9.28 -28.32 10.98
N ARG A 8 -8.07 -28.48 10.44
CA ARG A 8 -7.01 -27.46 10.52
C ARG A 8 -7.35 -26.24 9.68
N ALA A 9 -7.89 -26.40 8.46
CA ALA A 9 -8.29 -25.28 7.59
C ALA A 9 -9.53 -24.50 8.08
N VAL A 10 -10.51 -25.18 8.67
CA VAL A 10 -11.74 -24.55 9.18
C VAL A 10 -11.47 -23.71 10.45
N LEU A 11 -10.53 -24.14 11.31
CA LEU A 11 -10.11 -23.36 12.49
C LEU A 11 -9.18 -22.17 12.18
N TYR A 12 -8.57 -22.11 10.98
CA TYR A 12 -7.79 -20.93 10.53
C TYR A 12 -8.67 -19.82 9.92
N THR A 13 -9.93 -20.12 9.59
CA THR A 13 -10.79 -19.25 8.78
C THR A 13 -11.81 -18.46 9.58
N THR A 14 -12.09 -18.84 10.83
CA THR A 14 -12.99 -18.06 11.70
C THR A 14 -12.23 -16.90 12.37
N MET A 15 -12.12 -15.80 11.63
CA MET A 15 -12.21 -14.45 12.19
C MET A 15 -11.12 -14.04 13.19
N LYS A 16 -9.96 -13.57 12.69
CA LYS A 16 -9.26 -12.46 13.36
C LYS A 16 -10.08 -11.18 13.18
N GLN A 17 -11.20 -11.09 13.90
CA GLN A 17 -11.91 -9.84 14.10
C GLN A 17 -10.92 -8.94 14.86
N ILE A 18 -10.52 -7.80 14.27
CA ILE A 18 -9.68 -6.85 14.99
C ILE A 18 -10.56 -6.23 16.08
N ASP A 19 -10.24 -6.54 17.34
CA ASP A 19 -10.89 -5.92 18.49
C ASP A 19 -10.81 -4.40 18.38
N THR A 20 -11.85 -3.70 18.83
CA THR A 20 -11.89 -2.23 18.89
C THR A 20 -10.65 -1.66 19.59
N LYS A 21 -10.19 -2.34 20.64
CA LYS A 21 -8.96 -2.02 21.37
C LYS A 21 -7.71 -2.15 20.51
N LEU A 22 -7.62 -3.19 19.67
CA LEU A 22 -6.48 -3.37 18.77
C LEU A 22 -6.44 -2.27 17.70
N LYS A 23 -7.60 -1.89 17.14
CA LYS A 23 -7.67 -0.74 16.21
C LYS A 23 -7.13 0.55 16.82
N GLU A 24 -7.46 0.81 18.08
CA GLU A 24 -6.97 2.00 18.80
C GLU A 24 -5.44 1.99 18.98
N ILE A 25 -4.87 0.83 19.35
CA ILE A 25 -3.41 0.64 19.46
C ILE A 25 -2.73 0.85 18.11
N LEU A 26 -3.32 0.33 17.04
CA LEU A 26 -2.80 0.46 15.69
C LEU A 26 -3.00 1.87 15.11
N ALA A 27 -4.01 2.64 15.55
CA ALA A 27 -4.22 4.01 15.09
C ALA A 27 -3.03 4.91 15.45
N ASP A 28 -2.54 4.86 16.70
CA ASP A 28 -1.39 5.65 17.14
C ASP A 28 -0.06 5.10 16.58
N PRO A 29 0.72 5.88 15.80
CA PRO A 29 2.00 5.44 15.23
C PRO A 29 3.02 4.94 16.27
N LYS A 30 3.05 5.52 17.47
CA LYS A 30 4.01 5.12 18.52
C LYS A 30 3.60 3.77 19.10
N LYS A 31 2.32 3.63 19.51
CA LYS A 31 1.78 2.38 20.05
C LYS A 31 1.87 1.24 19.04
N ARG A 32 1.52 1.50 17.78
CA ARG A 32 1.64 0.56 16.66
C ARG A 32 3.03 0.00 16.51
N ARG A 33 4.07 0.86 16.52
CA ARG A 33 5.47 0.40 16.42
C ARG A 33 5.83 -0.54 17.57
N SER A 34 5.49 -0.16 18.80
CA SER A 34 5.77 -1.00 19.97
C SER A 34 5.02 -2.33 19.90
N TRP A 35 3.76 -2.31 19.46
CA TRP A 35 2.96 -3.51 19.27
C TRP A 35 3.57 -4.45 18.21
N VAL A 36 3.99 -3.93 17.06
CA VAL A 36 4.67 -4.72 16.01
C VAL A 36 5.96 -5.35 16.56
N MET A 37 6.78 -4.57 17.26
CA MET A 37 8.01 -5.07 17.87
C MET A 37 7.73 -6.19 18.88
N TYR A 38 6.70 -6.03 19.70
CA TYR A 38 6.27 -7.03 20.65
C TYR A 38 5.80 -8.31 19.95
N GLN A 39 4.96 -8.22 18.92
CA GLN A 39 4.50 -9.38 18.15
C GLN A 39 5.67 -10.17 17.54
N LEU A 40 6.63 -9.47 16.94
CA LEU A 40 7.83 -10.13 16.38
C LEU A 40 8.67 -10.80 17.47
N HIS A 41 8.80 -10.15 18.64
CA HIS A 41 9.54 -10.70 19.77
C HIS A 41 8.88 -11.99 20.30
N MET A 42 7.54 -12.03 20.37
CA MET A 42 6.79 -13.24 20.73
C MET A 42 7.02 -14.38 19.74
N GLN A 43 7.32 -14.07 18.48
CA GLN A 43 7.70 -15.05 17.46
C GLN A 43 9.21 -15.38 17.45
N GLY A 44 10.01 -14.79 18.35
CA GLY A 44 11.47 -14.95 18.38
C GLY A 44 12.20 -14.25 17.23
N LYS A 45 11.52 -13.37 16.49
CA LYS A 45 12.09 -12.65 15.33
C LYS A 45 12.40 -11.21 15.70
N SER A 46 13.40 -10.64 15.04
CA SER A 46 13.66 -9.20 15.08
C SER A 46 13.20 -8.55 13.79
N LEU A 47 12.91 -7.24 13.85
CA LEU A 47 12.58 -6.44 12.66
C LEU A 47 13.66 -6.59 11.56
N ALA A 48 14.93 -6.62 11.97
CA ALA A 48 16.05 -6.80 11.05
C ALA A 48 16.09 -8.20 10.42
N GLN A 49 15.73 -9.23 11.19
CA GLN A 49 15.64 -10.60 10.67
C GLN A 49 14.54 -10.70 9.61
N VAL A 50 13.35 -10.17 9.90
CA VAL A 50 12.24 -10.12 8.94
C VAL A 50 12.64 -9.42 7.63
N GLY A 51 13.41 -8.33 7.72
CA GLY A 51 13.94 -7.65 6.53
C GLY A 51 14.88 -8.53 5.70
N LYS A 52 15.82 -9.22 6.36
CA LYS A 52 16.76 -10.13 5.68
C LYS A 52 16.03 -11.27 4.98
N ASP A 53 15.08 -11.90 5.67
CA ASP A 53 14.32 -13.04 5.15
C ASP A 53 13.49 -12.66 3.89
N ASN A 54 13.09 -11.39 3.78
CA ASN A 54 12.27 -10.87 2.68
C ASN A 54 13.06 -10.03 1.65
N GLY A 55 14.40 -10.04 1.70
CA GLY A 55 15.24 -9.31 0.73
C GLY A 55 15.17 -7.77 0.86
N VAL A 56 14.85 -7.24 2.04
CA VAL A 56 14.92 -5.82 2.37
C VAL A 56 16.29 -5.54 2.98
N ASN A 57 17.25 -5.12 2.15
CA ASN A 57 18.66 -5.02 2.51
C ASN A 57 18.98 -4.07 3.68
N THR A 58 18.14 -3.06 3.94
CA THR A 58 18.42 -2.03 4.93
C THR A 58 17.45 -2.06 6.09
N ARG A 59 17.98 -2.35 7.29
CA ARG A 59 17.27 -2.21 8.57
C ARG A 59 16.57 -0.86 8.69
N GLN A 60 17.23 0.22 8.24
CA GLN A 60 16.67 1.58 8.26
C GLN A 60 15.35 1.70 7.48
N SER A 61 15.18 0.99 6.37
CA SER A 61 13.95 1.04 5.57
C SER A 61 12.73 0.56 6.35
N LEU A 62 12.91 -0.44 7.21
CA LEU A 62 11.85 -0.93 8.10
C LEU A 62 11.47 0.10 9.17
N TYR A 63 12.45 0.79 9.76
CA TYR A 63 12.15 1.85 10.73
C TYR A 63 11.51 3.07 10.07
N GLU A 64 11.97 3.44 8.87
CA GLU A 64 11.41 4.54 8.10
C GLU A 64 9.96 4.27 7.70
N THR A 65 9.56 3.00 7.56
CA THR A 65 8.19 2.60 7.25
C THR A 65 7.17 3.11 8.29
N PHE A 66 7.54 3.14 9.57
CA PHE A 66 6.69 3.72 10.61
C PHE A 66 6.54 5.24 10.49
N ARG A 67 7.51 5.93 9.87
CA ARG A 67 7.50 7.38 9.68
C ARG A 67 6.88 7.82 8.35
N LYS A 68 7.16 7.10 7.26
CA LYS A 68 6.77 7.45 5.90
C LYS A 68 6.09 6.28 5.18
N PRO A 69 5.15 6.54 4.26
CA PRO A 69 4.46 5.50 3.48
C PRO A 69 5.43 4.75 2.57
N TYR A 70 5.58 3.45 2.84
CA TYR A 70 6.49 2.57 2.10
C TYR A 70 5.83 1.21 1.79
N PRO A 71 4.91 1.16 0.80
CA PRO A 71 4.01 0.02 0.60
C PRO A 71 4.68 -1.35 0.47
N ARG A 72 5.88 -1.41 -0.13
CA ARG A 72 6.64 -2.65 -0.27
C ARG A 72 7.06 -3.24 1.09
N VAL A 73 7.51 -2.39 2.01
CA VAL A 73 7.96 -2.84 3.33
C VAL A 73 6.80 -2.95 4.31
N GLU A 74 5.76 -2.13 4.15
CA GLU A 74 4.51 -2.28 4.91
C GLU A 74 3.92 -3.68 4.73
N LYS A 75 3.93 -4.20 3.49
CA LYS A 75 3.57 -5.60 3.18
C LYS A 75 4.41 -6.61 3.95
N VAL A 76 5.73 -6.52 3.83
CA VAL A 76 6.66 -7.42 4.53
C VAL A 76 6.44 -7.45 6.05
N ILE A 77 6.19 -6.28 6.66
CA ILE A 77 5.92 -6.21 8.11
C ILE A 77 4.55 -6.82 8.43
N ALA A 78 3.53 -6.51 7.62
CA ALA A 78 2.18 -7.01 7.83
C ALA A 78 2.12 -8.55 7.71
N ASP A 79 2.77 -9.09 6.67
CA ASP A 79 2.90 -10.53 6.44
C ASP A 79 3.61 -11.22 7.62
N ALA A 80 4.60 -10.56 8.24
CA ALA A 80 5.31 -11.12 9.40
C ALA A 80 4.44 -11.20 10.68
N VAL A 81 3.44 -10.33 10.83
CA VAL A 81 2.53 -10.32 11.99
C VAL A 81 1.16 -10.95 11.67
N ASP A 82 1.04 -11.61 10.51
CA ASP A 82 -0.20 -12.21 10.01
C ASP A 82 -1.36 -11.21 9.96
N LEU A 83 -1.09 -9.99 9.50
CA LEU A 83 -2.07 -8.95 9.23
C LEU A 83 -1.94 -8.45 7.80
N THR A 84 -2.98 -7.77 7.32
CA THR A 84 -2.89 -7.03 6.05
C THR A 84 -2.30 -5.63 6.27
N PRO A 85 -1.64 -5.03 5.26
CA PRO A 85 -1.13 -3.65 5.33
C PRO A 85 -2.21 -2.64 5.73
N GLN A 86 -3.44 -2.86 5.27
CA GLN A 86 -4.61 -2.03 5.54
C GLN A 86 -4.99 -2.06 7.02
N GLN A 87 -4.93 -3.24 7.63
CA GLN A 87 -5.21 -3.42 9.05
C GLN A 87 -4.11 -2.82 9.92
N LEU A 88 -2.85 -2.94 9.49
CA LEU A 88 -1.71 -2.43 10.24
C LEU A 88 -1.53 -0.91 10.08
N PHE A 89 -1.89 -0.37 8.92
CA PHE A 89 -1.78 1.06 8.58
C PHE A 89 -3.11 1.62 8.07
N PRO A 90 -4.15 1.71 8.92
CA PRO A 90 -5.48 2.16 8.49
C PRO A 90 -5.47 3.57 7.91
N GLU A 91 -4.64 4.47 8.46
CA GLU A 91 -4.46 5.86 7.98
C GLU A 91 -3.91 5.98 6.55
N ARG A 92 -3.36 4.90 5.96
CA ARG A 92 -2.58 4.95 4.72
C ARG A 92 -3.24 4.25 3.54
N TYR A 93 -4.23 3.42 3.79
CA TYR A 93 -4.88 2.61 2.77
C TYR A 93 -6.35 2.96 2.68
N ASP A 94 -6.86 3.08 1.47
CA ASP A 94 -8.30 3.27 1.24
C ASP A 94 -9.06 1.95 1.39
N ALA A 95 -10.40 2.02 1.37
CA ALA A 95 -11.27 0.84 1.42
C ALA A 95 -10.98 -0.17 0.29
N ASP A 96 -10.47 0.30 -0.85
CA ASP A 96 -10.04 -0.52 -1.99
C ASP A 96 -8.67 -1.20 -1.77
N GLY A 97 -8.01 -0.96 -0.64
CA GLY A 97 -6.70 -1.53 -0.31
C GLY A 97 -5.53 -0.91 -1.07
N LEU A 98 -5.75 0.24 -1.72
CA LEU A 98 -4.71 1.00 -2.40
C LEU A 98 -4.02 1.96 -1.43
N PRO A 99 -2.68 2.12 -1.50
CA PRO A 99 -1.99 3.09 -0.67
C PRO A 99 -2.31 4.51 -1.15
N ASN A 100 -2.67 5.40 -0.23
CA ASN A 100 -2.97 6.83 -0.47
C ASN A 100 -1.71 7.67 -0.76
N ARG A 101 -0.66 7.04 -1.30
CA ARG A 101 0.53 7.73 -1.77
C ARG A 101 0.34 8.04 -3.26
N PRO A 102 0.52 9.30 -3.71
CA PRO A 102 0.52 9.60 -5.14
C PRO A 102 1.64 8.78 -5.81
N MET A 103 1.24 7.85 -6.66
CA MET A 103 2.14 6.90 -7.29
C MET A 103 2.82 7.58 -8.48
N GLY A 104 4.12 7.84 -8.35
CA GLY A 104 4.98 8.34 -9.44
C GLY A 104 5.11 9.87 -9.55
N ARG A 105 5.89 10.31 -10.55
CA ARG A 105 5.97 11.72 -10.93
C ARG A 105 4.58 12.19 -11.36
N ARG A 106 4.09 13.29 -10.80
CA ARG A 106 2.92 13.99 -11.36
C ARG A 106 3.17 14.20 -12.85
N LYS A 107 2.30 13.66 -13.72
CA LYS A 107 2.46 13.81 -15.18
C LYS A 107 2.49 15.31 -15.46
N LYS A 108 3.61 15.84 -15.98
CA LYS A 108 3.70 17.27 -16.34
C LYS A 108 2.65 17.50 -17.42
N SER A 109 1.76 18.46 -17.21
CA SER A 109 0.75 18.80 -18.21
C SER A 109 1.45 19.10 -19.53
N ILE A 110 1.08 18.38 -20.59
CA ILE A 110 1.62 18.64 -21.92
C ILE A 110 1.10 20.03 -22.31
N PRO A 111 1.96 21.02 -22.63
CA PRO A 111 1.47 22.33 -23.05
C PRO A 111 0.60 22.17 -24.30
N LYS A 112 -0.63 22.70 -24.25
CA LYS A 112 -1.60 22.63 -25.35
C LYS A 112 -1.03 23.39 -26.54
N ARG A 113 -0.43 22.68 -27.49
CA ARG A 113 0.05 23.27 -28.76
C ARG A 113 -1.17 23.86 -29.47
N ILE A 114 -1.32 25.19 -29.41
CA ILE A 114 -2.35 25.90 -30.17
C ILE A 114 -2.06 25.64 -31.65
N LYS A 115 -2.88 24.80 -32.29
CA LYS A 115 -2.82 24.63 -33.75
C LYS A 115 -3.32 25.93 -34.36
N LYS A 116 -2.42 26.78 -34.85
CA LYS A 116 -2.79 27.90 -35.74
C LYS A 116 -3.45 27.28 -36.97
N SER A 117 -4.77 27.40 -37.06
CA SER A 117 -5.51 27.02 -38.26
C SER A 117 -5.05 27.94 -39.39
N LYS A 118 -4.33 27.40 -40.37
CA LYS A 118 -4.15 28.08 -41.66
C LYS A 118 -5.46 27.93 -42.42
N ASN A 119 -6.44 28.77 -42.09
CA ASN A 119 -7.61 28.95 -42.95
C ASN A 119 -7.14 29.77 -44.15
N ASN A 120 -6.75 29.10 -45.22
CA ASN A 120 -6.73 29.73 -46.52
C ASN A 120 -7.20 28.72 -47.56
N CYS A 121 -8.43 28.90 -48.04
CA CYS A 121 -8.88 28.36 -49.31
C CYS A 121 -10.01 29.24 -49.86
N ASN A 122 -9.56 30.30 -50.54
CA ASN A 122 -10.01 30.79 -51.85
C ASN A 122 -11.38 30.25 -52.32
N VAL A 123 -12.44 31.04 -52.13
CA VAL A 123 -13.72 30.80 -52.79
C VAL A 123 -13.60 31.32 -54.22
N LYS A 124 -13.34 30.40 -55.16
CA LYS A 124 -13.71 30.61 -56.56
C LYS A 124 -15.25 30.69 -56.62
N LYS A 125 -15.77 31.84 -57.03
CA LYS A 125 -17.15 32.03 -57.50
C LYS A 125 -17.03 33.12 -58.59
N ALA A 126 -16.96 32.77 -59.87
CA ALA A 126 -18.05 32.32 -60.75
C ALA A 126 -19.26 33.27 -60.70
N GLU A 127 -19.74 33.67 -61.89
CA GLU A 127 -20.89 34.57 -62.17
C GLU A 127 -20.54 36.06 -62.18
N ALA A 128 -20.92 36.89 -63.16
CA ALA A 128 -21.69 36.72 -64.38
C ALA A 128 -21.57 38.00 -65.24
N ALA A 129 -21.80 37.84 -66.55
CA ALA A 129 -22.31 38.82 -67.55
C ALA A 129 -21.54 40.14 -67.76
#